data_AF-A0AAF1BNZ8-F1
#
_entry.id   AF-A0AAF1BNZ8-F1
#
_cell.length_a   1.000
_cell.length_b   1.000
_cell.length_c   1.000
_cell.angle_alpha   90.00
_cell.angle_beta   90.00
_cell.angle_gamma   90.00
#
_symmetry.space_group_name_H-M   'P 1'
#
loop_
_entity.id
_entity.type
_entity.pdbx_description
1 polymer ?
#
loop_
_entity_poly.entity_id
_entity_poly.type
_entity_poly.pdbx_seq_one_letter_code
_entity_poly.pdbx_strand_id
1 'polypeptide(L)'
;MKRIFVLIILSLLLTFVLNATDIYHIDFTITNLIYIFIFLVILMVIYKIIFRFIKTFAVFFILIIGVFILYYIYVYITGQPIESLEFLNNYLFNN
;
A
#
# COMPACT_ATOMS: atom_id res chain seq x y z
N MET A 1 -1.91 -9.70 -25.29
CA MET A 1 -2.67 -8.77 -26.15
C MET A 1 -3.74 -7.99 -25.40
N LYS A 2 -4.71 -8.62 -24.72
CA LYS A 2 -5.83 -7.92 -24.03
C LYS A 2 -5.39 -6.80 -23.07
N ARG A 3 -4.32 -6.98 -22.29
CA ARG A 3 -3.81 -5.97 -21.34
C ARG A 3 -3.24 -4.71 -21.99
N ILE A 4 -2.57 -4.84 -23.14
CA ILE A 4 -1.98 -3.71 -23.86
C ILE A 4 -3.10 -2.88 -24.50
N PHE A 5 -4.09 -3.54 -25.10
CA PHE A 5 -5.26 -2.88 -25.67
C PHE A 5 -6.05 -2.08 -24.63
N VAL A 6 -6.22 -2.64 -23.43
CA VAL A 6 -6.85 -1.93 -22.31
C VAL A 6 -6.05 -0.69 -21.91
N LEU A 7 -4.72 -0.77 -21.84
CA LEU A 7 -3.89 0.40 -21.51
C LEU A 7 -3.96 1.50 -22.57
N ILE A 8 -4.08 1.13 -23.85
CA ILE A 8 -4.25 2.09 -24.95
C ILE A 8 -5.60 2.80 -24.82
N ILE A 9 -6.69 2.06 -24.59
CA ILE A 9 -8.02 2.66 -24.36
C ILE A 9 -7.99 3.54 -23.10
N LEU A 10 -7.33 3.08 -22.05
CA LEU A 10 -7.23 3.83 -20.80
C LEU A 10 -6.46 5.13 -20.98
N SER A 11 -5.41 5.15 -21.80
CA SER A 11 -4.67 6.36 -22.17
C SER A 11 -5.56 7.38 -22.90
N LEU A 12 -6.35 6.91 -23.88
CA LEU A 12 -7.33 7.73 -24.60
C LEU A 12 -8.41 8.28 -23.66
N LEU A 13 -8.96 7.44 -22.79
CA LEU A 13 -9.99 7.82 -21.83
C LEU A 13 -9.46 8.83 -20.80
N LEU A 14 -8.24 8.63 -20.31
CA LEU A 14 -7.61 9.56 -19.36
C LEU A 14 -7.41 10.95 -20.00
N THR A 15 -6.93 11.00 -21.24
CA THR A 15 -6.79 12.25 -22.00
C THR A 15 -8.14 12.95 -22.15
N PHE A 16 -9.19 12.19 -22.47
CA PHE A 16 -10.55 12.71 -22.60
C PHE A 16 -11.09 13.27 -21.29
N VAL A 17 -10.94 12.54 -20.17
CA VAL A 17 -11.43 12.97 -18.85
C VAL A 17 -10.68 14.22 -18.38
N LEU A 18 -9.35 14.27 -18.54
CA LEU A 18 -8.54 15.42 -18.13
C LEU A 18 -8.93 16.70 -18.90
N ASN A 19 -9.22 16.55 -20.20
CA ASN A 19 -9.73 17.65 -21.01
C ASN A 19 -11.19 18.02 -20.67
N ALA A 20 -12.07 17.05 -20.43
CA ALA A 20 -13.48 17.31 -20.14
C ALA A 20 -13.72 17.91 -18.75
N THR A 21 -12.77 17.73 -17.83
CA THR A 21 -12.82 18.29 -16.47
C THR A 21 -12.09 19.63 -16.37
N ASP A 22 -11.52 20.14 -17.47
CA ASP A 22 -10.65 21.33 -17.54
C ASP A 22 -9.50 21.31 -16.51
N ILE A 23 -9.14 20.13 -15.99
CA ILE A 23 -8.02 19.97 -15.05
C ILE A 23 -6.69 20.17 -15.78
N TYR A 24 -6.61 19.70 -17.03
CA TYR A 24 -5.42 19.82 -17.85
C TYR A 24 -5.77 19.74 -19.33
N HIS A 25 -5.38 20.75 -20.11
CA HIS A 25 -5.56 20.75 -21.56
C HIS A 25 -4.41 19.99 -22.23
N ILE A 26 -4.71 18.79 -22.74
CA ILE A 26 -3.79 17.91 -23.44
C ILE A 26 -4.27 17.75 -24.88
N ASP A 27 -3.49 18.24 -25.83
CA ASP A 27 -3.79 18.01 -27.24
C ASP A 27 -3.79 16.51 -27.57
N PHE A 28 -4.77 16.07 -28.36
CA PHE A 28 -4.88 14.68 -28.82
C PHE A 28 -3.88 14.37 -29.93
N THR A 29 -2.60 14.34 -29.54
CA THR A 29 -1.48 13.95 -30.40
C THR A 29 -1.00 12.55 -30.03
N ILE A 30 -0.43 11.83 -31.01
CA ILE A 30 0.16 10.50 -30.80
C ILE A 30 1.25 10.57 -29.72
N THR A 31 2.04 11.63 -29.71
CA THR A 31 3.12 11.85 -28.72
C THR A 31 2.57 11.91 -27.30
N ASN A 32 1.50 12.68 -27.07
CA ASN A 32 0.87 12.79 -25.74
C ASN A 32 0.25 11.45 -25.29
N LEU A 33 -0.37 10.71 -26.21
CA LEU A 33 -0.90 9.38 -25.90
C LEU A 33 0.19 8.38 -25.51
N ILE A 34 1.37 8.46 -26.13
CA ILE A 34 2.53 7.64 -25.75
C ILE A 34 3.03 8.03 -24.36
N TYR A 35 3.13 9.32 -24.04
CA TYR A 35 3.53 9.77 -22.71
C TYR A 35 2.57 9.28 -21.62
N ILE A 36 1.27 9.41 -21.84
CA ILE A 36 0.24 8.93 -20.90
C ILE A 36 0.29 7.40 -20.78
N PHE A 37 0.52 6.68 -21.88
CA PHE A 37 0.67 5.23 -21.84
C PHE A 37 1.89 4.81 -21.00
N ILE A 38 3.05 5.46 -21.20
CA ILE A 38 4.26 5.20 -20.40
C ILE A 38 3.99 5.52 -18.92
N PHE A 39 3.34 6.65 -18.64
CA PHE A 39 2.95 7.03 -17.27
C PHE A 39 2.08 5.96 -16.60
N LEU A 40 1.06 5.43 -17.30
CA LEU A 40 0.21 4.36 -16.79
C LEU A 40 0.99 3.06 -16.52
N VAL A 41 1.97 2.73 -17.36
CA VAL A 41 2.84 1.56 -17.15
C VAL A 41 3.68 1.75 -15.89
N ILE A 42 4.30 2.91 -15.72
CA ILE A 42 5.09 3.22 -14.51
C ILE A 42 4.20 3.15 -13.27
N LEU A 43 3.01 3.75 -13.32
CA LEU A 43 2.05 3.72 -12.22
C LEU A 43 1.64 2.28 -11.86
N MET A 44 1.45 1.41 -12.86
CA MET A 44 1.14 -0.01 -12.65
C MET A 44 2.29 -0.75 -11.95
N VAL A 45 3.54 -0.44 -12.30
CA VAL A 45 4.73 -1.03 -11.65
C VAL A 45 4.81 -0.56 -10.20
N ILE A 46 4.67 0.74 -9.96
CA ILE A 46 4.68 1.33 -8.61
C ILE A 46 3.56 0.71 -7.75
N TYR A 47 2.34 0.64 -8.27
CA TYR A 47 1.20 0.02 -7.60
C TYR A 47 1.50 -1.42 -7.17
N LYS A 48 2.08 -2.23 -8.06
CA LYS A 48 2.45 -3.62 -7.73
C LYS A 48 3.48 -3.70 -6.62
N ILE A 49 4.48 -2.84 -6.64
CA ILE A 49 5.52 -2.79 -5.61
C ILE A 49 4.88 -2.44 -4.27
N ILE A 50 4.12 -1.34 -4.22
CA ILE A 50 3.45 -0.88 -3.00
C ILE A 50 2.51 -1.95 -2.43
N PHE A 51 1.65 -2.54 -3.25
CA PHE A 51 0.73 -3.59 -2.79
C PHE A 51 1.44 -4.82 -2.26
N ARG A 52 2.61 -5.17 -2.82
CA ARG A 52 3.43 -6.26 -2.30
C ARG A 52 3.96 -5.93 -0.91
N PHE A 53 4.43 -4.69 -0.70
CA PHE A 53 4.88 -4.24 0.62
C PHE A 53 3.73 -4.18 1.63
N ILE A 54 2.58 -3.61 1.26
CA ILE A 54 1.39 -3.54 2.13
C ILE A 54 0.95 -4.93 2.54
N LYS A 55 0.90 -5.90 1.60
CA LYS A 55 0.50 -7.27 1.93
C LYS A 55 1.43 -7.90 2.96
N THR A 56 2.74 -7.76 2.77
CA THR A 56 3.73 -8.28 3.73
C THR A 56 3.59 -7.57 5.08
N PHE A 57 3.49 -6.24 5.07
CA PHE A 57 3.31 -5.45 6.28
C PHE A 57 2.04 -5.83 7.05
N ALA A 58 0.92 -6.03 6.36
CA ALA A 58 -0.34 -6.45 6.96
C ALA A 58 -0.23 -7.80 7.66
N VAL A 59 0.48 -8.78 7.08
CA VAL A 59 0.73 -10.08 7.72
C VAL A 59 1.56 -9.92 8.99
N PHE A 60 2.65 -9.14 8.94
CA PHE A 60 3.45 -8.85 10.13
C PHE A 60 2.63 -8.13 11.21
N PHE A 61 1.82 -7.16 10.81
CA PHE A 61 0.98 -6.39 11.73
C PHE A 61 -0.05 -7.29 12.44
N ILE A 62 -0.70 -8.19 11.70
CA ILE A 62 -1.64 -9.18 12.26
C ILE A 62 -0.92 -10.12 13.25
N LEU A 63 0.29 -10.58 12.93
CA LEU A 63 1.07 -11.41 13.84
C LEU A 63 1.39 -10.67 15.15
N ILE A 64 1.85 -9.42 15.06
CA ILE A 64 2.16 -8.60 16.24
C ILE A 64 0.90 -8.39 17.09
N ILE A 65 -0.22 -7.98 16.48
CA ILE A 65 -1.49 -7.82 17.19
C ILE A 65 -1.93 -9.13 17.83
N GLY A 66 -1.82 -10.26 17.12
CA GLY A 66 -2.17 -11.57 17.65
C GLY A 66 -1.37 -11.93 18.89
N VAL A 67 -0.06 -11.67 18.88
CA VAL A 67 0.82 -11.87 20.05
C VAL A 67 0.41 -10.98 21.21
N PHE A 68 0.08 -9.70 20.95
CA PHE A 68 -0.41 -8.78 21.98
C PHE A 68 -1.74 -9.22 22.59
N ILE A 69 -2.67 -9.72 21.78
CA ILE A 69 -3.96 -10.24 22.27
C ILE A 69 -3.73 -11.47 23.16
N LEU A 70 -2.88 -12.41 22.73
CA LEU A 70 -2.53 -13.59 23.53
C LEU A 70 -1.84 -13.20 24.84
N TYR A 71 -0.98 -12.19 24.82
CA TYR A 71 -0.37 -11.62 26.03
C TYR A 71 -1.43 -11.09 27.01
N TYR A 72 -2.39 -10.28 26.53
CA TYR A 72 -3.46 -9.76 27.37
C TYR A 72 -4.32 -10.88 27.98
N ILE A 73 -4.64 -11.91 27.20
CA ILE A 73 -5.37 -13.08 27.70
C ILE A 73 -4.57 -13.81 28.78
N TYR A 74 -3.26 -14.02 28.55
CA TYR A 74 -2.39 -14.66 29.53
C TYR A 74 -2.39 -13.89 30.85
N VAL A 75 -2.10 -12.59 30.81
CA VAL A 75 -2.05 -11.73 32.02
C VAL A 75 -3.40 -11.71 32.73
N TYR A 76 -4.51 -11.70 32.00
CA TYR A 76 -5.84 -11.77 32.58
C TYR A 76 -6.10 -13.08 33.34
N ILE A 77 -5.62 -14.22 32.81
CA ILE A 77 -5.80 -15.53 33.42
C ILE A 77 -4.86 -15.74 34.61
N THR A 78 -3.58 -15.40 34.47
CA THR A 78 -2.55 -15.70 35.47
C THR A 78 -2.40 -14.61 36.53
N GLY A 79 -2.86 -13.39 36.25
CA GLY A 79 -2.64 -12.23 37.11
C GLY A 79 -1.17 -11.80 37.23
N GLN A 80 -0.26 -12.45 36.49
CA GLN A 80 1.17 -12.20 36.52
C GLN A 80 1.66 -11.77 35.13
N PRO A 81 2.43 -10.67 35.02
CA PRO A 81 3.07 -10.30 33.77
C PRO A 81 4.14 -11.34 33.41
N ILE A 82 4.38 -11.53 32.11
CA ILE A 82 5.50 -12.37 31.63
C ILE A 82 6.81 -11.67 32.03
N GLU A 83 7.64 -12.32 32.85
CA GLU A 83 8.87 -11.77 33.44
C GLU A 83 9.85 -11.15 32.41
N SER A 84 9.89 -11.69 31.19
CA SER A 84 10.75 -11.18 30.12
C SER A 84 10.31 -9.81 29.57
N LEU A 85 9.03 -9.46 29.69
CA LEU A 85 8.50 -8.15 29.30
C LEU A 85 8.62 -7.13 30.43
N GLU A 86 8.62 -7.57 31.68
CA GLU A 86 8.88 -6.73 32.84
C GLU A 86 10.34 -6.23 32.85
N PHE A 87 11.28 -7.08 32.41
CA PHE A 87 12.67 -6.69 32.16
C PHE A 87 12.79 -5.62 31.07
N LEU A 88 12.08 -5.78 29.95
CA LEU A 88 12.10 -4.81 28.84
C LEU A 88 11.44 -3.47 29.21
N ASN A 89 10.34 -3.51 29.98
CA ASN A 89 9.64 -2.32 30.48
C ASN A 89 10.52 -1.52 31.44
N ASN A 90 11.20 -2.20 32.37
CA ASN A 90 12.16 -1.55 33.27
C ASN A 90 13.36 -0.96 32.50
N TYR A 91 13.85 -1.61 31.46
CA TYR A 91 14.98 -1.10 30.66
C TYR A 91 14.63 0.09 29.76
N LEU A 92 13.39 0.18 29.25
CA LEU A 92 12.98 1.22 28.31
C LEU A 92 12.35 2.44 28.98
N PHE A 93 11.75 2.29 30.17
CA PHE A 93 10.97 3.35 30.83
C PHE A 93 11.44 3.71 32.25
N ASN A 94 12.33 2.91 32.85
CA ASN A 94 12.88 3.17 34.19
C ASN A 94 14.41 3.48 34.17
N ASN A 95 14.96 3.82 33.00
CA ASN A 95 16.26 4.48 32.83
C ASN A 95 16.03 5.86 32.19
#